data_AF-A0A528H2L0-F1
#
_entry.id   AF-A0A528H2L0-F1
#
_cell.length_a   1.000
_cell.length_b   1.000
_cell.length_c   1.000
_cell.angle_alpha   90.00
_cell.angle_beta   90.00
_cell.angle_gamma   90.00
#
_symmetry.space_group_name_H-M   'P 1'
#
loop_
_entity.id
_entity.type
_entity.pdbx_description
1 polymer ?
#
loop_
_entity_poly.entity_id
_entity_poly.type
_entity_poly.pdbx_seq_one_letter_code
_entity_poly.pdbx_strand_id
1 'polypeptide(L)'
;PKPQGRSRIGNGKDLLPGVNARSTTMRRYREIYAQLVRDMGGDPSEAKSIIAKRSTTLAIWCEDVEARMAKGGDIDIGEFTTATNALRRLLADIGLERKARDITPTLEQYLRENHGEAA
;
A
#
# COMPACT_ATOMS: atom_id res chain seq x y z
N PRO A 1 -26.05 20.58 9.40
CA PRO A 1 -24.58 20.54 9.17
C PRO A 1 -24.29 20.36 7.68
N LYS A 2 -23.38 21.17 7.09
CA LYS A 2 -22.96 20.92 5.69
C LYS A 2 -22.25 19.56 5.64
N PRO A 3 -22.56 18.67 4.69
CA PRO A 3 -21.83 17.42 4.54
C PRO A 3 -20.36 17.76 4.21
N GLN A 4 -19.46 17.53 5.18
CA GLN A 4 -18.04 17.74 4.98
C GLN A 4 -17.53 16.60 4.10
N GLY A 5 -17.11 16.91 2.87
CA GLY A 5 -16.52 15.91 1.97
C GLY A 5 -15.24 15.31 2.57
N ARG A 6 -15.02 14.02 2.33
CA ARG A 6 -13.76 13.34 2.70
C ARG A 6 -12.57 14.02 2.03
N SER A 7 -11.42 14.01 2.69
CA SER A 7 -10.17 14.54 2.13
C SER A 7 -9.76 13.77 0.86
N ARG A 8 -8.94 14.40 0.02
CA ARG A 8 -8.40 13.75 -1.20
C ARG A 8 -7.64 12.45 -0.89
N ILE A 9 -6.94 12.42 0.24
CA ILE A 9 -6.24 11.23 0.74
C ILE A 9 -7.25 10.17 1.23
N GLY A 10 -8.26 10.60 1.98
CA GLY A 10 -9.31 9.71 2.46
C GLY A 10 -10.17 9.11 1.33
N ASN A 11 -10.18 9.73 0.15
CA ASN A 11 -10.81 9.22 -1.07
C ASN A 11 -9.88 8.36 -1.94
N GLY A 12 -8.63 8.14 -1.52
CA GLY A 12 -7.63 7.41 -2.31
C GLY A 12 -7.11 8.14 -3.56
N LYS A 13 -7.50 9.41 -3.77
CA LYS A 13 -7.07 10.21 -4.93
C LYS A 13 -5.58 10.57 -4.83
N ASP A 14 -5.12 10.87 -3.62
CA ASP A 14 -3.71 11.14 -3.32
C ASP A 14 -3.19 10.14 -2.28
N LEU A 15 -1.95 9.67 -2.45
CA LEU A 15 -1.29 8.81 -1.45
C LEU A 15 -0.57 9.62 -0.37
N LEU A 16 0.06 10.74 -0.78
CA LEU A 16 0.74 11.71 0.08
C LEU A 16 0.27 13.13 -0.26
N PRO A 17 0.16 14.04 0.72
CA PRO A 17 -0.30 15.40 0.49
C PRO A 17 0.73 16.22 -0.30
N GLY A 18 0.27 16.97 -1.29
CA GLY A 18 1.09 17.99 -1.96
C GLY A 18 2.24 17.48 -2.83
N VAL A 19 2.30 16.18 -3.14
CA VAL A 19 3.38 15.61 -3.95
C VAL A 19 2.95 15.43 -5.41
N ASN A 20 3.85 15.72 -6.35
CA ASN A 20 3.66 15.38 -7.75
C ASN A 20 3.65 13.86 -7.94
N ALA A 21 2.47 13.30 -8.24
CA ALA A 21 2.25 11.87 -8.46
C ALA A 21 3.05 11.29 -9.65
N ARG A 22 3.65 12.12 -10.50
CA ARG A 22 4.45 11.70 -11.66
C ARG A 22 5.95 11.57 -11.37
N SER A 23 6.42 11.98 -10.19
CA SER A 23 7.83 11.83 -9.83
C SER A 23 8.23 10.35 -9.78
N THR A 24 9.51 10.06 -10.01
CA THR A 24 10.06 8.70 -9.96
C THR A 24 9.77 8.04 -8.62
N THR A 25 10.04 8.75 -7.51
CA THR A 25 9.75 8.30 -6.15
C THR A 25 8.25 8.02 -5.94
N MET A 26 7.35 8.87 -6.42
CA MET A 26 5.92 8.63 -6.25
C MET A 26 5.37 7.50 -7.12
N ARG A 27 5.99 7.21 -8.28
CA ARG A 27 5.67 6.01 -9.06
C ARG A 27 6.07 4.76 -8.28
N ARG A 28 7.31 4.73 -7.76
CA ARG A 28 7.80 3.62 -6.93
C ARG A 28 6.95 3.42 -5.67
N TYR A 29 6.58 4.51 -5.01
CA TYR A 29 5.66 4.48 -3.87
C TYR A 29 4.32 3.82 -4.23
N ARG A 30 3.73 4.19 -5.37
CA ARG A 30 2.47 3.62 -5.82
C ARG A 30 2.60 2.13 -6.12
N GLU A 31 3.71 1.70 -6.71
CA GLU A 31 3.97 0.27 -6.99
C GLU A 31 4.00 -0.55 -5.70
N ILE A 32 4.84 -0.18 -4.76
CA ILE A 32 4.99 -0.90 -3.49
C ILE A 32 3.66 -0.88 -2.71
N TYR A 33 3.05 0.29 -2.54
CA TYR A 33 1.78 0.41 -1.84
C TYR A 33 0.68 -0.44 -2.49
N ALA A 34 0.57 -0.43 -3.82
CA ALA A 34 -0.42 -1.24 -4.53
C ALA A 34 -0.18 -2.74 -4.36
N GLN A 35 1.07 -3.20 -4.29
CA GLN A 35 1.36 -4.62 -4.00
C GLN A 35 0.98 -4.98 -2.56
N LEU A 36 1.34 -4.15 -1.57
CA LEU A 36 0.93 -4.39 -0.18
C LEU A 36 -0.60 -4.44 -0.03
N VAL A 37 -1.32 -3.55 -0.72
CA VAL A 37 -2.79 -3.56 -0.75
C VAL A 37 -3.31 -4.87 -1.35
N ARG A 38 -2.72 -5.35 -2.45
CA ARG A 38 -3.11 -6.63 -3.07
C ARG A 38 -2.81 -7.82 -2.15
N ASP A 39 -1.66 -7.83 -1.48
CA ASP A 39 -1.28 -8.91 -0.57
C ASP A 39 -2.22 -8.98 0.64
N MET A 40 -2.82 -7.85 1.04
CA MET A 40 -3.86 -7.80 2.07
C MET A 40 -5.27 -8.20 1.57
N GLY A 41 -5.46 -8.53 0.29
CA GLY A 41 -6.75 -8.87 -0.30
C GLY A 41 -7.48 -7.71 -1.02
N GLY A 42 -6.87 -6.53 -1.10
CA GLY A 42 -7.33 -5.43 -1.96
C GLY A 42 -8.19 -4.34 -1.29
N ASP A 43 -8.71 -4.56 -0.08
CA ASP A 43 -9.50 -3.57 0.67
C ASP A 43 -9.06 -3.49 2.14
N PRO A 44 -7.90 -2.88 2.42
CA PRO A 44 -7.40 -2.77 3.78
C PRO A 44 -8.21 -1.79 4.61
N SER A 45 -8.38 -2.10 5.90
CA SER A 45 -8.88 -1.12 6.88
C SER A 45 -7.98 0.13 6.92
N GLU A 46 -8.50 1.25 7.42
CA GLU A 46 -7.72 2.49 7.51
C GLU A 46 -6.41 2.30 8.30
N ALA A 47 -6.45 1.54 9.41
CA ALA A 47 -5.25 1.22 10.18
C ALA A 47 -4.19 0.48 9.34
N LYS A 48 -4.63 -0.52 8.55
CA LYS A 48 -3.74 -1.26 7.64
C LYS A 48 -3.21 -0.37 6.51
N SER A 49 -4.05 0.50 5.95
CA SER A 49 -3.65 1.48 4.94
C SER A 49 -2.57 2.42 5.45
N ILE A 50 -2.75 2.90 6.67
CA ILE A 50 -1.81 3.76 7.37
C ILE A 50 -0.46 3.05 7.56
N ILE A 51 -0.47 1.79 8.04
CA ILE A 51 0.75 0.98 8.20
C ILE A 51 1.44 0.76 6.85
N ALA A 52 0.69 0.33 5.83
CA ALA A 52 1.23 0.09 4.49
C ALA A 52 1.88 1.36 3.88
N LYS A 53 1.31 2.55 4.12
CA LYS A 53 1.92 3.81 3.70
C LYS A 53 3.28 4.06 4.36
N ARG A 54 3.42 3.74 5.64
CA ARG A 54 4.69 3.91 6.40
C ARG A 54 5.72 2.86 6.02
N SER A 55 5.27 1.61 5.82
CA SER A 55 6.12 0.53 5.26
C SER A 55 6.66 0.93 3.89
N THR A 56 5.82 1.50 3.03
CA THR A 56 6.23 1.97 1.70
C THR A 56 7.29 3.07 1.80
N THR A 57 7.10 4.06 2.69
CA THR A 57 8.09 5.11 2.92
C THR A 57 9.44 4.55 3.37
N LEU A 58 9.45 3.64 4.35
CA LEU A 58 10.69 3.04 4.85
C LEU A 58 11.35 2.15 3.80
N ALA A 59 10.57 1.41 3.00
CA ALA A 59 11.11 0.59 1.92
C ALA A 59 11.85 1.45 0.88
N ILE A 60 11.25 2.55 0.42
CA ILE A 60 11.90 3.48 -0.53
C ILE A 60 13.15 4.12 0.08
N TRP A 61 13.09 4.50 1.36
CA TRP A 61 14.25 5.05 2.04
C TRP A 61 15.39 4.03 2.11
N CYS A 62 15.10 2.75 2.43
CA CYS A 62 16.09 1.68 2.38
C CYS A 62 16.65 1.49 0.97
N GLU A 63 15.79 1.47 -0.07
CA GLU A 63 16.23 1.36 -1.48
C GLU A 63 17.22 2.47 -1.86
N ASP A 64 16.99 3.71 -1.42
CA ASP A 64 17.88 4.85 -1.69
C ASP A 64 19.23 4.72 -0.96
N VAL A 65 19.21 4.30 0.31
CA VAL A 65 20.42 4.07 1.10
C VAL A 65 21.26 2.92 0.54
N GLU A 66 20.62 1.81 0.18
CA GLU A 66 21.27 0.67 -0.48
C GLU A 66 21.86 1.07 -1.83
N ALA A 67 21.14 1.86 -2.62
CA ALA A 67 21.64 2.37 -3.91
C ALA A 67 22.85 3.29 -3.75
N ARG A 68 22.90 4.11 -2.69
CA ARG A 68 24.07 4.94 -2.35
C ARG A 68 25.27 4.08 -1.98
N MET A 69 25.06 3.08 -1.12
CA MET A 69 26.09 2.13 -0.72
C MET A 69 26.66 1.37 -1.93
N ALA A 70 25.79 0.87 -2.82
CA ALA A 70 26.18 0.15 -4.02
C ALA A 70 27.03 0.99 -5.00
N LYS A 71 26.92 2.32 -4.94
CA LYS A 71 27.75 3.26 -5.72
C LYS A 71 29.09 3.59 -5.07
N GLY A 72 29.44 2.90 -3.97
CA GLY A 72 30.67 3.12 -3.20
C GLY A 72 30.57 4.24 -2.16
N GLY A 73 29.35 4.71 -1.86
CA GLY A 73 29.12 5.63 -0.73
C GLY A 73 29.02 4.89 0.60
N ASP A 74 29.09 5.65 1.69
CA ASP A 74 28.92 5.10 3.03
C ASP A 74 27.43 4.91 3.40
N ILE A 75 27.22 4.01 4.36
CA ILE A 75 25.92 3.73 4.98
C ILE A 75 26.07 3.85 6.50
N ASP A 76 25.15 4.57 7.14
CA ASP A 76 25.01 4.49 8.59
C ASP A 76 24.28 3.19 8.95
N ILE A 77 25.04 2.22 9.44
CA ILE A 77 24.51 0.91 9.83
C ILE A 77 23.48 1.02 10.96
N GLY A 78 23.63 1.99 11.87
CA GLY A 78 22.68 2.20 12.97
C GLY A 78 21.33 2.72 12.47
N GLU A 79 21.36 3.73 11.59
CA GLU A 79 20.15 4.28 10.96
C GLU A 79 19.46 3.20 10.10
N PHE A 80 20.24 2.49 9.27
CA PHE A 80 19.71 1.42 8.42
C PHE A 80 19.11 0.26 9.22
N THR A 81 19.79 -0.18 10.28
CA THR A 81 19.27 -1.22 11.19
C THR A 81 17.99 -0.78 11.88
N THR A 82 17.88 0.50 12.24
CA THR A 82 16.67 1.05 12.87
C THR A 82 15.49 1.03 11.89
N ALA A 83 15.71 1.51 10.67
CA ALA A 83 14.70 1.56 9.62
C ALA A 83 14.22 0.16 9.20
N THR A 84 15.13 -0.78 8.96
CA THR A 84 14.80 -2.16 8.56
C THR A 84 14.05 -2.92 9.67
N ASN A 85 14.43 -2.71 10.93
CA ASN A 85 13.70 -3.29 12.07
C ASN A 85 12.30 -2.69 12.25
N ALA A 86 12.14 -1.38 12.04
CA ALA A 86 10.81 -0.76 12.05
C ALA A 86 9.95 -1.27 10.88
N LEU A 87 10.53 -1.36 9.68
CA LEU A 87 9.88 -1.88 8.49
C LEU A 87 9.39 -3.32 8.69
N ARG A 88 10.24 -4.22 9.22
CA ARG A 88 9.86 -5.60 9.53
C ARG A 88 8.63 -5.67 10.44
N ARG A 89 8.56 -4.85 11.50
CA ARG A 89 7.43 -4.83 12.43
C ARG A 89 6.15 -4.36 11.76
N LEU A 90 6.21 -3.26 11.01
CA LEU A 90 5.07 -2.75 10.26
C LEU A 90 4.54 -3.76 9.24
N LEU A 91 5.43 -4.47 8.54
CA LEU A 91 5.03 -5.53 7.60
C LEU A 91 4.43 -6.74 8.31
N ALA A 92 4.95 -7.13 9.47
CA ALA A 92 4.36 -8.20 10.28
C ALA A 92 2.92 -7.88 10.72
N ASP A 93 2.62 -6.61 11.04
CA ASP A 93 1.27 -6.17 11.47
C ASP A 93 0.22 -6.30 10.36
N ILE A 94 0.60 -6.14 9.09
CA ILE A 94 -0.33 -6.27 7.94
C ILE A 94 -0.32 -7.67 7.31
N GLY A 95 0.72 -8.47 7.58
CA GLY A 95 0.92 -9.82 7.09
C GLY A 95 1.99 -9.89 6.00
N LEU A 96 2.85 -10.91 6.08
CA LEU A 96 3.89 -11.20 5.08
C LEU A 96 3.40 -12.15 3.97
N GLU A 97 2.26 -12.80 4.19
CA GLU A 97 1.67 -13.73 3.23
C GLU A 97 0.69 -13.02 2.31
N ARG A 98 0.69 -13.41 1.04
CA ARG A 98 -0.32 -12.96 0.07
C ARG A 98 -1.65 -13.65 0.37
N LYS A 99 -2.69 -12.84 0.66
CA LYS A 99 -4.07 -13.31 0.82
C LYS A 99 -4.82 -13.19 -0.49
N ALA A 100 -5.45 -14.28 -0.91
CA ALA A 100 -6.35 -14.25 -2.06
C ALA A 100 -7.52 -13.30 -1.75
N ARG A 101 -7.91 -12.49 -2.75
CA ARG A 101 -9.11 -11.66 -2.65
C ARG A 101 -10.33 -12.59 -2.68
N ASP A 102 -11.28 -12.37 -1.78
CA ASP A 102 -12.57 -13.05 -1.85
C ASP A 102 -13.33 -12.55 -3.09
N ILE A 103 -13.59 -13.48 -4.00
CA ILE A 103 -14.34 -13.26 -5.24
C ILE A 103 -15.65 -14.04 -5.25
N THR A 104 -16.07 -14.59 -4.11
CA THR A 104 -17.31 -15.36 -4.02
C THR A 104 -18.49 -14.45 -4.40
N PRO A 105 -19.22 -14.76 -5.48
CA PRO A 105 -20.36 -13.95 -5.88
C PRO A 105 -21.43 -14.05 -4.80
N THR A 106 -22.12 -12.93 -4.53
CA THR A 106 -23.32 -12.99 -3.70
C THR A 106 -24.39 -13.81 -4.42
N LEU A 107 -25.36 -14.34 -3.67
CA LEU A 107 -26.48 -15.07 -4.28
C LEU A 107 -27.19 -14.24 -5.36
N GLU A 108 -27.35 -12.94 -5.13
CA GLU A 108 -27.96 -12.02 -6.10
C GLU A 108 -27.11 -11.87 -7.37
N GLN A 109 -25.78 -11.75 -7.23
CA GLN A 109 -24.86 -11.68 -8.37
C GLN A 109 -24.89 -12.98 -9.18
N TYR A 110 -24.83 -14.12 -8.49
CA TYR A 110 -24.89 -15.44 -9.10
C TYR A 110 -26.21 -15.66 -9.87
N LEU A 111 -27.35 -15.26 -9.28
CA LEU A 111 -28.66 -15.35 -9.93
C LEU A 111 -28.74 -14.44 -11.16
N ARG A 112 -28.19 -13.23 -11.10
CA ARG A 112 -28.16 -12.31 -12.24
C ARG A 112 -27.30 -12.83 -13.39
N GLU A 113 -26.15 -13.41 -13.07
CA GLU A 113 -25.21 -13.96 -14.06
C GLU A 113 -25.71 -15.26 -14.70
N ASN A 114 -26.41 -16.13 -13.94
CA ASN A 114 -26.80 -17.46 -14.42
C ASN A 114 -28.30 -17.62 -14.76
N HIS A 115 -29.16 -16.72 -14.28
CA HIS A 115 -30.62 -16.80 -14.46
C HIS A 115 -31.23 -15.50 -15.01
N GLY A 116 -30.42 -14.54 -15.44
CA GLY A 116 -30.86 -13.25 -16.02
C GLY A 116 -31.39 -13.32 -17.46
N GLU A 117 -31.40 -14.49 -18.10
CA GLU A 117 -32.03 -14.73 -19.42
C GLU A 117 -33.14 -15.78 -19.33
N ALA A 118 -34.07 -15.61 -18.39
CA ALA A 118 -35.35 -16.33 -18.42
C ALA A 118 -36.51 -15.35 -18.29
N ALA A 119 -36.99 -14.90 -19.45
CA ALA A 119 -38.24 -14.18 -19.75
C ALA A 119 -38.34 -12.70 -19.34
#